data_AF-A0AAW0AJC3-F1
#
_entry.id   AF-A0AAW0AJC3-F1
#
_cell.length_a   1.000
_cell.length_b   1.000
_cell.length_c   1.000
_cell.angle_alpha   90.00
_cell.angle_beta   90.00
_cell.angle_gamma   90.00
#
_symmetry.space_group_name_H-M   'P 1'
#
loop_
_entity.id
_entity.type
_entity.pdbx_description
1 polymer ?
#
loop_
_entity_poly.entity_id
_entity_poly.type
_entity_poly.pdbx_seq_one_letter_code
_entity_poly.pdbx_strand_id
1 'polypeptide(L)'
;MLGAFILAVSAPALGSAYTWPAPQLDALEAARFDLPTTLSLGVDPCDSFLTASSGRANVADWVRTAYHDMATYNSEDGTGGLDGSIRFAEEQNRPENAGDGFANTMPFVALQASRYISIADSIALAAITAIESW
;
A
#
# COMPACT_ATOMS: atom_id res chain seq x y z
N MET A 1 53.48 37.74 2.27
CA MET A 1 52.77 36.46 2.04
C MET A 1 51.35 36.63 2.55
N LEU A 2 50.41 37.06 1.70
CA LEU A 2 48.97 37.07 2.05
C LEU A 2 48.40 35.71 1.66
N GLY A 3 48.02 34.90 2.65
CA GLY A 3 47.32 33.64 2.43
C GLY A 3 45.84 33.91 2.15
N ALA A 4 45.36 33.51 0.97
CA ALA A 4 43.95 33.54 0.64
C ALA A 4 43.23 32.42 1.41
N PHE A 5 42.33 32.78 2.32
CA PHE A 5 41.38 31.85 2.93
C PHE A 5 40.25 31.59 1.93
N ILE A 6 40.21 30.38 1.37
CA ILE A 6 39.09 29.90 0.57
C ILE A 6 37.99 29.47 1.54
N LEU A 7 36.86 30.20 1.57
CA LEU A 7 35.64 29.72 2.20
C LEU A 7 35.07 28.57 1.34
N ALA A 8 35.19 27.34 1.81
CA ALA A 8 34.43 26.23 1.28
C ALA A 8 32.98 26.35 1.76
N VAL A 9 32.08 26.79 0.88
CA VAL A 9 30.63 26.68 1.11
C VAL A 9 30.28 25.20 0.99
N SER A 10 30.00 24.54 2.11
CA SER A 10 29.41 23.21 2.11
C SER A 10 28.00 23.31 1.55
N ALA A 11 27.76 22.76 0.37
CA ALA A 11 26.42 22.52 -0.13
C ALA A 11 25.71 21.57 0.86
N PRO A 12 24.55 21.93 1.42
CA PRO A 12 23.77 20.96 2.16
C PRO A 12 23.39 19.85 1.17
N ALA A 13 23.56 18.60 1.60
CA ALA A 13 23.08 17.45 0.86
C ALA A 13 21.63 17.71 0.45
N LEU A 14 21.31 17.43 -0.82
CA LEU A 14 19.97 17.43 -1.37
C LEU A 14 19.15 16.27 -0.75
N GLY A 15 18.98 16.28 0.57
CA GLY A 15 17.95 15.52 1.25
C GLY A 15 16.75 16.44 1.34
N SER A 16 15.63 16.06 0.73
CA SER A 16 14.35 16.69 1.04
C SER A 16 14.07 16.43 2.52
N ALA A 17 14.49 17.34 3.40
CA ALA A 17 14.20 17.25 4.82
C ALA A 17 12.68 17.27 4.98
N TYR A 18 12.14 16.39 5.82
CA TYR A 18 10.75 16.44 6.19
C TYR A 18 10.41 17.82 6.77
N THR A 19 9.47 18.53 6.16
CA THR A 19 9.02 19.86 6.60
C THR A 19 7.55 19.81 6.94
N TRP A 20 7.21 19.98 8.20
CA TRP A 20 5.84 20.07 8.67
C TRP A 20 5.23 21.46 8.39
N PRO A 21 3.96 21.57 7.96
CA PRO A 21 3.03 20.48 7.62
C PRO A 21 3.30 19.87 6.22
N ALA A 22 3.07 18.56 6.08
CA ALA A 22 3.31 17.81 4.85
C ALA A 22 2.07 17.00 4.45
N PRO A 23 1.04 17.62 3.84
CA PRO A 23 -0.30 17.03 3.69
C PRO A 23 -0.34 15.63 3.06
N GLN A 24 0.62 15.29 2.19
CA GLN A 24 0.77 13.95 1.61
C GLN A 24 1.20 12.91 2.65
N LEU A 25 2.22 13.23 3.45
CA LEU A 25 2.73 12.36 4.49
C LEU A 25 1.74 12.26 5.65
N ASP A 26 1.13 13.38 6.05
CA ASP A 26 0.11 13.43 7.08
C ASP A 26 -1.07 12.50 6.73
N ALA A 27 -1.47 12.41 5.46
CA ALA A 27 -2.53 11.51 5.01
C ALA A 27 -2.13 10.03 5.09
N LEU A 28 -0.90 9.68 4.69
CA LEU A 28 -0.37 8.31 4.79
C LEU A 28 -0.22 7.87 6.25
N GLU A 29 0.28 8.77 7.11
CA GLU A 29 0.40 8.53 8.55
C GLU A 29 -0.96 8.33 9.20
N ALA A 30 -1.94 9.20 8.90
CA ALA A 30 -3.30 9.04 9.42
C ALA A 30 -3.94 7.71 8.95
N ALA A 31 -3.77 7.34 7.67
CA ALA A 31 -4.27 6.07 7.17
C ALA A 31 -3.66 4.86 7.90
N ARG A 32 -2.37 4.96 8.25
CA ARG A 32 -1.63 3.89 8.91
C ARG A 32 -1.87 3.80 10.42
N PHE A 33 -1.85 4.92 11.11
CA PHE A 33 -1.79 4.98 12.57
C PHE A 33 -3.10 5.40 13.22
N ASP A 34 -3.87 6.27 12.57
CA ASP A 34 -5.21 6.63 13.05
C ASP A 34 -6.26 5.58 12.63
N LEU A 35 -5.86 4.62 11.77
CA LEU A 35 -6.61 3.46 11.29
C LEU A 35 -8.08 3.80 11.05
N PRO A 36 -8.46 4.35 9.88
CA PRO A 36 -9.86 4.56 9.57
C PRO A 36 -10.61 3.25 9.70
N THR A 37 -11.82 3.35 10.24
CA THR A 37 -12.71 2.24 10.64
C THR A 37 -12.97 1.19 9.55
N THR A 38 -12.53 1.40 8.32
CA THR A 38 -12.85 0.56 7.17
C THR A 38 -12.00 -0.72 7.08
N LEU A 39 -10.68 -0.64 7.33
CA LEU A 39 -9.85 -1.85 7.41
C LEU A 39 -10.04 -2.58 8.74
N SER A 40 -10.22 -1.86 9.85
CA SER A 40 -10.43 -2.52 11.15
C SER A 40 -11.70 -3.38 11.18
N LEU A 41 -12.77 -2.97 10.49
CA LEU A 41 -13.98 -3.79 10.31
C LEU A 41 -13.74 -5.10 9.56
N GLY A 42 -12.77 -5.12 8.63
CA GLY A 42 -12.43 -6.33 7.88
C GLY A 42 -11.46 -7.26 8.61
N VAL A 43 -10.83 -6.76 9.68
CA VAL A 43 -9.84 -7.47 10.47
C VAL A 43 -10.43 -8.18 11.68
N ASP A 44 -11.41 -7.60 12.38
CA ASP A 44 -11.88 -8.14 13.65
C ASP A 44 -13.22 -8.88 13.50
N PRO A 45 -13.29 -10.22 13.73
CA PRO A 45 -12.19 -11.12 14.07
C PRO A 45 -11.37 -11.58 12.84
N CYS A 46 -10.08 -11.87 13.07
CA CYS A 46 -9.06 -12.10 12.02
C CYS A 46 -9.33 -13.36 11.19
N ASP A 47 -10.09 -14.31 11.72
CA ASP A 47 -10.47 -15.55 11.07
C ASP A 47 -11.81 -15.48 10.32
N SER A 48 -12.36 -14.28 10.14
CA SER A 48 -13.67 -14.07 9.54
C SER A 48 -13.67 -13.33 8.20
N PHE A 49 -14.73 -13.58 7.45
CA PHE A 49 -15.03 -12.90 6.20
C PHE A 49 -16.36 -12.18 6.36
N LEU A 50 -16.42 -10.89 6.02
CA LEU A 50 -17.57 -10.03 6.35
C LEU A 50 -18.88 -10.48 5.67
N THR A 51 -18.81 -11.33 4.65
CA THR A 51 -19.98 -11.79 3.87
C THR A 51 -20.05 -13.32 3.68
N ALA A 52 -19.22 -14.15 4.34
CA ALA A 52 -19.13 -15.60 4.08
C ALA A 52 -18.62 -16.45 5.26
N SER A 53 -18.82 -17.77 5.12
CA SER A 53 -18.71 -18.82 6.15
C SER A 53 -17.31 -19.09 6.71
N SER A 54 -17.30 -19.74 7.88
CA SER A 54 -16.11 -20.21 8.62
C SER A 54 -15.01 -20.79 7.75
N GLY A 55 -13.76 -20.39 8.00
CA GLY A 55 -12.56 -20.93 7.33
C GLY A 55 -11.99 -20.05 6.22
N ARG A 56 -12.54 -18.84 6.01
CA ARG A 56 -11.99 -17.80 5.12
C ARG A 56 -11.89 -16.49 5.89
N ALA A 57 -10.83 -15.74 5.64
CA ALA A 57 -10.57 -14.45 6.28
C ALA A 57 -10.38 -13.33 5.24
N ASN A 58 -10.94 -12.13 5.48
CA ASN A 58 -10.70 -10.99 4.56
C ASN A 58 -9.19 -10.69 4.46
N VAL A 59 -8.49 -10.77 5.59
CA VAL A 59 -7.04 -10.52 5.69
C VAL A 59 -6.22 -11.47 4.81
N ALA A 60 -6.68 -12.70 4.59
CA ALA A 60 -6.00 -13.65 3.70
C ALA A 60 -6.12 -13.20 2.22
N ASP A 61 -7.27 -12.67 1.82
CA ASP A 61 -7.47 -12.09 0.49
C ASP A 61 -6.59 -10.84 0.29
N TRP A 62 -6.39 -10.03 1.33
CA TRP A 62 -5.56 -8.82 1.26
C TRP A 62 -4.08 -9.15 1.05
N VAL A 63 -3.55 -10.12 1.82
CA VAL A 63 -2.17 -10.59 1.66
C VAL A 63 -1.95 -11.17 0.27
N ARG A 64 -2.90 -12.00 -0.21
CA ARG A 64 -2.85 -12.56 -1.58
C ARG A 64 -2.88 -11.44 -2.62
N THR A 65 -3.74 -10.44 -2.45
CA THR A 65 -3.85 -9.31 -3.38
C THR A 65 -2.56 -8.53 -3.49
N ALA A 66 -1.94 -8.17 -2.36
CA ALA A 66 -0.67 -7.45 -2.36
C ALA A 66 0.47 -8.23 -3.01
N TYR A 67 0.55 -9.54 -2.77
CA TYR A 67 1.53 -10.39 -3.44
C TYR A 67 1.32 -10.42 -4.95
N HIS A 68 0.10 -10.67 -5.41
CA HIS A 68 -0.18 -10.84 -6.83
C HIS A 68 -0.12 -9.53 -7.64
N ASP A 69 -0.39 -8.38 -7.02
CA ASP A 69 -0.11 -7.07 -7.64
C ASP A 69 1.40 -6.89 -7.82
N MET A 70 2.17 -7.01 -6.73
CA MET A 70 3.62 -6.85 -6.72
C MET A 70 4.37 -7.84 -7.63
N ALA A 71 3.90 -9.08 -7.72
CA ALA A 71 4.58 -10.16 -8.44
C ALA A 71 4.66 -9.94 -9.97
N THR A 72 3.92 -8.98 -10.51
CA THR A 72 3.94 -8.65 -11.94
C THR A 72 5.18 -7.87 -12.39
N TYR A 73 6.02 -7.41 -11.45
CA TYR A 73 7.17 -6.57 -11.78
C TYR A 73 8.12 -7.24 -12.78
N ASN A 74 8.35 -6.56 -13.90
CA ASN A 74 9.33 -6.93 -14.91
C ASN A 74 10.52 -5.96 -14.88
N SER A 75 11.71 -6.47 -14.61
CA SER A 75 12.92 -5.66 -14.52
C SER A 75 13.47 -5.21 -15.89
N GLU A 76 13.09 -5.86 -16.98
CA GLU A 76 13.58 -5.53 -18.34
C GLU A 76 12.92 -4.27 -18.89
N ASP A 77 11.61 -4.10 -18.66
CA ASP A 77 10.83 -2.95 -19.15
C ASP A 77 10.32 -2.03 -18.02
N GLY A 78 10.48 -2.42 -16.76
CA GLY A 78 10.10 -1.63 -15.58
C GLY A 78 8.59 -1.57 -15.33
N THR A 79 7.81 -2.48 -15.93
CA THR A 79 6.35 -2.53 -15.76
C THR A 79 5.92 -3.39 -14.57
N GLY A 80 4.68 -3.19 -14.10
CA GLY A 80 4.10 -3.93 -12.98
C GLY A 80 4.69 -3.56 -11.63
N GLY A 81 4.55 -4.46 -10.66
CA GLY A 81 4.87 -4.21 -9.26
C GLY A 81 3.63 -3.79 -8.48
N LEU A 82 3.83 -3.21 -7.30
CA LEU A 82 2.71 -2.76 -6.48
C LEU A 82 2.19 -1.41 -7.01
N ASP A 83 1.39 -1.47 -8.08
CA ASP A 83 0.83 -0.32 -8.78
C ASP A 83 -0.72 -0.30 -8.77
N GLY A 84 -1.32 -1.32 -8.15
CA GLY A 84 -2.75 -1.53 -8.04
C GLY A 84 -3.40 -1.98 -9.33
N SER A 85 -2.64 -2.51 -10.30
CA SER A 85 -3.15 -3.07 -11.54
C SER A 85 -4.07 -4.27 -11.31
N ILE A 86 -3.88 -5.03 -10.22
CA ILE A 86 -4.68 -6.21 -9.84
C ILE A 86 -6.19 -5.92 -9.77
N ARG A 87 -6.60 -4.65 -9.67
CA ARG A 87 -8.00 -4.24 -9.72
C ARG A 87 -8.66 -4.46 -11.09
N PHE A 88 -7.88 -4.50 -12.16
CA PHE A 88 -8.39 -4.60 -13.53
C PHE A 88 -8.73 -6.04 -13.92
N ALA A 89 -9.73 -6.19 -14.79
CA ALA A 89 -10.22 -7.50 -15.18
C ALA A 89 -9.15 -8.32 -15.92
N GLU A 90 -8.28 -7.66 -16.68
CA GLU A 90 -7.18 -8.27 -17.40
C GLU A 90 -6.20 -8.98 -16.45
N GLU A 91 -5.93 -8.39 -15.29
CA GLU A 91 -5.06 -8.95 -14.25
C GLU A 91 -5.79 -10.06 -13.46
N GLN A 92 -7.04 -9.83 -13.05
CA GLN A 92 -7.79 -10.83 -12.28
C GLN A 92 -8.12 -12.10 -13.05
N ASN A 93 -8.23 -12.03 -14.38
CA ASN A 93 -8.54 -13.18 -15.23
C ASN A 93 -7.31 -14.01 -15.63
N ARG A 94 -6.11 -13.68 -15.12
CA ARG A 94 -4.90 -14.47 -15.35
C ARG A 94 -5.04 -15.87 -14.73
N PRO A 95 -4.52 -16.95 -15.34
CA PRO A 95 -4.66 -18.31 -14.81
C PRO A 95 -4.19 -18.49 -13.37
N GLU A 96 -3.13 -17.79 -12.96
CA GLU A 96 -2.58 -17.77 -11.61
C GLU A 96 -3.46 -17.03 -10.58
N ASN A 97 -4.39 -16.20 -11.07
CA ASN A 97 -5.25 -15.32 -10.29
C ASN A 97 -6.66 -15.90 -10.10
N ALA A 98 -6.75 -17.22 -9.91
CA ALA A 98 -8.03 -17.89 -9.68
C ALA A 98 -8.75 -17.39 -8.41
N GLY A 99 -10.09 -17.36 -8.49
CA GLY A 99 -10.98 -17.02 -7.38
C GLY A 99 -11.45 -15.56 -7.39
N ASP A 100 -12.09 -15.16 -6.29
CA ASP A 100 -12.73 -13.85 -6.12
C ASP A 100 -12.00 -12.97 -5.09
N GLY A 101 -10.87 -13.42 -4.54
CA GLY A 101 -10.17 -12.72 -3.45
C GLY A 101 -9.73 -11.29 -3.80
N PHE A 102 -9.32 -11.06 -5.05
CA PHE A 102 -8.94 -9.73 -5.52
C PHE A 102 -10.15 -8.80 -5.57
N ALA A 103 -11.24 -9.26 -6.20
CA ALA A 103 -12.51 -8.53 -6.24
C ALA A 103 -13.07 -8.24 -4.83
N ASN A 104 -12.94 -9.18 -3.90
CA ASN A 104 -13.37 -9.03 -2.51
C ASN A 104 -12.50 -8.05 -1.73
N THR A 105 -11.22 -7.89 -2.10
CA THR A 105 -10.30 -6.92 -1.49
C THR A 105 -10.61 -5.49 -1.93
N MET A 106 -11.02 -5.28 -3.18
CA MET A 106 -11.19 -3.95 -3.77
C MET A 106 -12.08 -2.98 -2.98
N PRO A 107 -13.25 -3.39 -2.42
CA PRO A 107 -14.07 -2.51 -1.60
C PRO A 107 -13.35 -1.94 -0.38
N PHE A 108 -12.45 -2.70 0.26
CA PHE A 108 -11.72 -2.26 1.45
C PHE A 108 -10.63 -1.24 1.10
N VAL A 109 -9.84 -1.53 0.06
CA VAL A 109 -8.75 -0.65 -0.36
C VAL A 109 -9.25 0.60 -1.08
N ALA A 110 -10.39 0.53 -1.79
CA ALA A 110 -10.99 1.70 -2.44
C ALA A 110 -11.49 2.76 -1.45
N LEU A 111 -11.89 2.35 -0.23
CA LEU A 111 -12.32 3.28 0.83
C LEU A 111 -11.16 4.06 1.47
N GLN A 112 -9.92 3.57 1.31
CA GLN A 112 -8.70 4.23 1.78
C GLN A 112 -8.14 5.22 0.76
N ALA A 113 -8.43 5.01 -0.53
CA ALA A 113 -7.89 5.82 -1.60
C ALA A 113 -8.37 7.27 -1.52
N SER A 114 -7.45 8.19 -1.82
CA SER A 114 -7.70 9.63 -1.83
C SER A 114 -6.80 10.34 -2.85
N ARG A 115 -6.83 11.66 -2.89
CA ARG A 115 -5.87 12.45 -3.70
C ARG A 115 -4.40 12.28 -3.27
N TYR A 116 -4.15 11.74 -2.07
CA TYR A 116 -2.81 11.53 -1.50
C TYR A 116 -2.46 10.07 -1.24
N ILE A 117 -3.45 9.17 -1.33
CA ILE A 117 -3.30 7.74 -1.07
C ILE A 117 -3.78 7.02 -2.32
N SER A 118 -2.87 6.37 -3.03
CA SER A 118 -3.20 5.59 -4.20
C SER A 118 -3.85 4.25 -3.82
N ILE A 119 -4.39 3.53 -4.82
CA ILE A 119 -4.84 2.15 -4.61
C ILE A 119 -3.66 1.25 -4.23
N ALA A 120 -2.48 1.46 -4.81
CA ALA A 120 -1.26 0.74 -4.46
C ALA A 120 -0.89 0.93 -2.98
N ASP A 121 -0.93 2.18 -2.49
CA ASP A 121 -0.69 2.49 -1.06
C ASP A 121 -1.72 1.78 -0.18
N SER A 122 -2.98 1.75 -0.61
CA SER A 122 -4.08 1.11 0.11
C SER A 122 -3.93 -0.42 0.16
N ILE A 123 -3.43 -1.05 -0.91
CA ILE A 123 -3.11 -2.49 -0.94
C ILE A 123 -1.92 -2.78 -0.01
N ALA A 124 -0.87 -1.94 -0.02
CA ALA A 124 0.25 -2.05 0.90
C ALA A 124 -0.22 -1.97 2.36
N LEU A 125 -1.09 -1.01 2.65
CA LEU A 125 -1.67 -0.80 3.97
C LEU A 125 -2.55 -1.99 4.41
N ALA A 126 -3.38 -2.53 3.51
CA ALA A 126 -4.18 -3.71 3.81
C ALA A 126 -3.31 -4.92 4.16
N ALA A 127 -2.19 -5.12 3.45
CA ALA A 127 -1.26 -6.22 3.74
C ALA A 127 -0.57 -6.07 5.10
N ILE A 128 -0.05 -4.89 5.43
CA ILE A 128 0.60 -4.69 6.74
C ILE A 128 -0.41 -4.79 7.88
N THR A 129 -1.62 -4.25 7.70
CA THR A 129 -2.71 -4.41 8.66
C THR A 129 -3.07 -5.88 8.86
N ALA A 130 -3.21 -6.66 7.78
CA ALA A 130 -3.49 -8.09 7.85
C ALA A 130 -2.43 -8.87 8.65
N ILE A 131 -1.15 -8.57 8.45
CA ILE A 131 -0.03 -9.26 9.12
C ILE A 131 0.08 -8.89 10.59
N GLU A 132 -0.23 -7.64 10.95
CA GLU A 132 -0.12 -7.15 12.33
C GLU A 132 -1.34 -7.40 13.19
N SER A 133 -2.41 -7.94 12.60
CA SER A 133 -3.64 -8.26 13.29
C SER A 133 -3.53 -9.65 13.93
N TRP A 134 -3.50 -9.68 15.25
CA TRP A 134 -3.34 -10.88 16.08
C TRP A 134 -4.67 -11.60 16.33
#